data_AF-F8BYC5-F1
#
_entry.id   AF-F8BYC5-F1
#
_cell.length_a   1.000
_cell.length_b   1.000
_cell.length_c   1.000
_cell.angle_alpha   90.00
_cell.angle_beta   90.00
_cell.angle_gamma   90.00
#
_symmetry.space_group_name_H-M   'P 1'
#
loop_
_entity.id
_entity.type
_entity.pdbx_description
1 polymer ?
#
loop_
_entity_poly.entity_id
_entity_poly.type
_entity_poly.pdbx_seq_one_letter_code
_entity_poly.pdbx_strand_id
1 'polypeptide(L)' 'MQTLQSNSWTEIELRKLRTYAEAGCSAYRIAAALDRTVADVRTIAARQGIVILNFNERETHRPEKAAHA' A
#
# COMPACT_ATOMS: atom_id res chain seq x y z
N MET A 1 -0.59 33.36 9.51
CA MET A 1 -1.14 32.00 9.67
C MET A 1 -0.31 31.05 8.81
N GLN A 2 0.81 30.53 9.32
CA GLN A 2 1.60 29.50 8.62
C GLN A 2 1.26 28.15 9.28
N THR A 3 0.37 27.37 8.68
CA THR A 3 0.12 25.98 9.08
C THR A 3 0.86 25.05 8.13
N LEU A 4 2.19 25.12 8.16
CA LEU A 4 3.04 24.07 7.63
C LEU A 4 2.97 22.92 8.64
N GLN A 5 1.92 22.11 8.56
CA GLN A 5 1.90 20.82 9.23
C GLN A 5 3.13 20.07 8.74
N SER A 6 4.01 19.72 9.67
CA SER A 6 5.18 18.90 9.47
C SER A 6 4.75 17.55 8.88
N ASN A 7 4.65 17.49 7.55
CA ASN A 7 4.27 16.34 6.72
C ASN A 7 5.45 15.33 6.61
N SER A 8 6.23 15.22 7.68
CA SER A 8 7.45 14.43 7.73
C SER A 8 7.08 12.98 7.96
N TRP A 9 7.01 12.21 6.87
CA TRP A 9 7.03 10.76 6.92
C TRP A 9 8.25 10.32 7.72
N THR A 10 8.01 9.66 8.84
CA THR A 10 9.09 9.10 9.64
C THR A 10 9.70 7.89 8.93
N GLU A 11 10.97 7.59 9.21
CA GLU A 11 11.62 6.38 8.68
C GLU A 11 10.82 5.10 9.03
N ILE A 12 10.12 5.09 10.16
CA ILE A 12 9.25 3.99 10.57
C ILE A 12 8.03 3.87 9.64
N GLU A 13 7.37 4.98 9.32
CA GLU A 13 6.26 5.00 8.35
C GLU A 13 6.73 4.57 6.96
N LEU A 14 7.92 5.00 6.52
CA LEU A 14 8.52 4.60 5.25
C LEU A 14 8.85 3.11 5.20
N ARG A 15 9.43 2.55 6.28
CA ARG A 15 9.68 1.11 6.39
C ARG A 15 8.37 0.33 6.33
N LYS A 16 7.35 0.74 7.08
CA LYS A 16 6.02 0.12 7.04
C LYS A 16 5.44 0.18 5.63
N LEU A 17 5.47 1.34 4.98
CA LEU A 17 4.96 1.50 3.61
C LEU A 17 5.65 0.56 2.64
N ARG A 18 6.99 0.43 2.72
CA ARG A 18 7.75 -0.54 1.92
C ARG A 18 7.33 -1.97 2.22
N THR A 19 7.27 -2.36 3.50
CA THR A 19 6.86 -3.72 3.90
C THR A 19 5.46 -4.06 3.39
N TYR A 20 4.50 -3.13 3.47
CA TYR A 20 3.17 -3.35 2.93
C TYR A 20 3.14 -3.41 1.40
N ALA A 21 3.94 -2.58 0.71
CA ALA A 21 4.06 -2.63 -0.73
C ALA A 21 4.70 -3.94 -1.20
N GLU A 22 5.75 -4.42 -0.53
CA GLU A 22 6.40 -5.73 -0.77
C GLU A 22 5.44 -6.89 -0.48
N ALA A 23 4.54 -6.74 0.51
CA ALA A 23 3.46 -7.69 0.79
C ALA A 23 2.30 -7.62 -0.24
N GLY A 24 2.39 -6.78 -1.28
CA GLY A 24 1.36 -6.62 -2.29
C GLY A 24 0.08 -5.93 -1.79
N CYS A 25 0.15 -5.17 -0.68
CA CYS A 25 -1.00 -4.45 -0.17
C CYS A 25 -1.35 -3.24 -1.04
N SER A 26 -2.65 -3.01 -1.26
CA SER A 26 -3.14 -1.84 -1.98
C SER A 26 -2.91 -0.54 -1.20
N ALA A 27 -2.78 0.58 -1.91
CA ALA A 27 -2.59 1.90 -1.32
C ALA A 27 -3.67 2.27 -0.29
N TYR A 28 -4.91 1.80 -0.47
CA TYR A 28 -6.00 2.00 0.50
C TYR A 28 -5.75 1.32 1.85
N ARG A 29 -5.25 0.07 1.83
CA ARG A 29 -4.91 -0.63 3.08
C ARG A 29 -3.72 0.00 3.78
N ILE A 30 -2.73 0.44 3.00
CA ILE A 30 -1.55 1.14 3.53
C ILE A 30 -1.95 2.47 4.16
N ALA A 31 -2.81 3.22 3.48
CA ALA A 31 -3.38 4.47 3.99
C ALA A 31 -4.12 4.27 5.31
N ALA A 32 -5.01 3.26 5.38
CA ALA A 32 -5.73 2.93 6.60
C ALA A 32 -4.81 2.47 7.75
N ALA A 33 -3.75 1.71 7.44
CA ALA A 33 -2.79 1.23 8.45
C ALA A 33 -1.88 2.34 9.02
N LEU A 34 -1.62 3.38 8.21
CA LEU A 34 -0.76 4.50 8.58
C LEU A 34 -1.56 5.73 9.06
N ASP A 35 -2.89 5.65 9.07
CA ASP A 35 -3.78 6.78 9.33
C ASP A 35 -3.47 7.99 8.40
N ARG A 36 -3.22 7.68 7.12
CA ARG A 36 -2.87 8.67 6.09
C ARG A 36 -3.86 8.63 4.93
N THR A 37 -3.83 9.66 4.11
CA THR A 37 -4.63 9.67 2.87
C THR A 37 -3.95 8.86 1.77
N VAL A 38 -4.76 8.25 0.90
CA VAL A 38 -4.27 7.50 -0.26
C VAL A 38 -3.43 8.38 -1.18
N ALA A 39 -3.77 9.67 -1.30
CA ALA A 39 -3.01 10.62 -2.10
C ALA A 39 -1.59 10.85 -1.55
N ASP A 40 -1.46 10.96 -0.23
CA ASP A 40 -0.17 11.13 0.44
C ASP A 40 0.70 9.87 0.33
N VAL A 41 0.09 8.69 0.53
CA VAL A 41 0.73 7.36 0.33
C VAL A 41 1.25 7.21 -1.10
N ARG A 42 0.47 7.59 -2.13
CA ARG A 42 0.92 7.51 -3.53
C ARG A 42 2.05 8.48 -3.82
N THR A 43 1.97 9.69 -3.28
CA THR A 43 2.99 10.73 -3.47
C THR A 43 4.32 10.30 -2.86
N ILE A 44 4.31 9.80 -1.62
CA ILE A 44 5.53 9.35 -0.97
C ILE A 44 6.08 8.09 -1.62
N ALA A 45 5.22 7.14 -2.02
CA ALA A 45 5.65 5.92 -2.68
C ALA A 45 6.36 6.24 -4.00
N ALA A 46 5.80 7.15 -4.80
CA ALA A 46 6.44 7.63 -6.02
C ALA A 46 7.80 8.31 -5.73
N ARG A 47 7.87 9.16 -4.70
CA ARG A 47 9.12 9.82 -4.27
C ARG A 47 10.20 8.85 -3.82
N GLN A 48 9.81 7.73 -3.22
CA GLN A 48 10.72 6.69 -2.72
C GLN A 48 11.00 5.59 -3.76
N GLY A 49 10.39 5.67 -4.95
CA GLY A 49 10.49 4.62 -5.97
C GLY A 49 9.81 3.30 -5.60
N ILE A 50 8.85 3.34 -4.67
CA ILE A 50 8.10 2.17 -4.20
C ILE A 50 6.87 1.99 -5.08
N VAL A 51 6.77 0.82 -5.72
CA VAL A 51 5.62 0.46 -6.56
C VAL A 51 4.53 -0.14 -5.68
N ILE A 52 3.48 0.62 -5.40
CA ILE A 52 2.28 0.07 -4.76
C ILE A 52 1.40 -0.53 -5.84
N LEU A 53 1.31 -1.86 -5.85
CA LEU A 53 0.41 -2.56 -6.74
C LEU A 53 -1.03 -2.17 -6.40
N ASN A 54 -1.73 -1.61 -7.38
CA ASN A 54 -3.15 -1.37 -7.25
C ASN A 54 -3.83 -2.73 -7.39
N PHE A 55 -3.93 -3.48 -6.29
CA PHE A 55 -4.55 -4.81 -6.29
C PHE A 55 -6.02 -4.64 -6.67
N ASN A 56 -6.30 -4.75 -7.97
CA ASN A 56 -7.65 -4.77 -8.50
C ASN A 56 -7.91 -5.96 -9.44
N GLU A 57 -7.00 -6.93 -9.55
CA GLU A 57 -7.30 -8.11 -10.36
C GLU A 57 -6.74 -9.42 -9.78
N ARG A 58 -7.69 -10.20 -9.26
CA ARG A 58 -7.91 -11.62 -9.58
C ARG A 58 -6.74 -12.59 -9.41
N GLU A 59 -6.68 -13.20 -8.22
CA GLU A 59 -6.39 -14.64 -8.12
C GLU A 59 -7.44 -15.34 -7.24
N THR A 60 -8.71 -15.17 -7.65
CA THR A 60 -9.75 -16.18 -7.43
C THR A 60 -9.80 -17.09 -8.67
N HIS A 61 -8.66 -17.63 -9.08
CA HIS A 61 -8.60 -18.66 -10.12
C HIS A 61 -7.98 -19.93 -9.54
N ARG A 62 -8.85 -20.68 -8.83
CA ARG A 62 -9.01 -22.14 -8.92
C ARG A 62 -7.79 -23.01 -8.57
N PRO A 63 -7.76 -23.68 -7.40
CA PRO A 63 -7.47 -25.10 -7.40
C PRO A 63 -8.70 -25.83 -7.96
N GLU A 64 -8.44 -26.50 -9.06
CA GLU A 64 -9.26 -27.47 -9.75
C GLU A 64 -10.11 -28.32 -8.79
N LYS A 65 -11.43 -28.33 -8.96
CA LYS A 65 -12.29 -29.42 -8.50
C LYS A 65 -11.87 -30.68 -9.28
N ALA A 66 -10.86 -31.39 -8.79
CA ALA A 66 -10.69 -32.83 -8.92
C ALA A 66 -10.69 -33.35 -7.47
N ALA A 67 -11.57 -34.22 -7.01
CA ALA A 67 -12.08 -35.40 -7.67
C ALA A 67 -13.53 -35.66 -7.26
N HIS A 68 -14.38 -35.91 -8.25
CA HIS A 68 -15.47 -36.86 -8.08
C HIS A 68 -15.27 -37.90 -9.18
N ALA A 69 -14.72 -39.04 -8.78
CA ALA A 69 -14.77 -40.32 -9.47
C ALA A 69 -14.83 -41.39 -8.38
#